data_AF-A0A2R6WCW7-F1
#
_entry.id   AF-A0A2R6WCW7-F1
#
_cell.length_a   1.000
_cell.length_b   1.000
_cell.length_c   1.000
_cell.angle_alpha   90.00
_cell.angle_beta   90.00
_cell.angle_gamma   90.00
#
_symmetry.space_group_name_H-M   'P 1'
#
loop_
_entity.id
_entity.type
_entity.pdbx_description
1 polymer ?
#
loop_
_entity_poly.entity_id
_entity_poly.type
_entity_poly.pdbx_seq_one_letter_code
_entity_poly.pdbx_strand_id
1 'polypeptide(L)'
;MSIASVDDWEIVDDDGFIFKRRKKLQTGPCEDYPDTAEERRQWAESQQRFKEELARRKKVAMLESKKLKFMAEIEDWQRLLNTEAIEIRPVDPVIAKLPETSDHELQEAVDDSIVKLQVQVETYEELNERLKKLREKGEHMCSMLEKTIKTKTKGLIDEVTLLQNSPRFLIGGLTSSLPAPLGIKALAVSTEVGRLLAQSPV
;
A
#
# COMPACT_ATOMS: atom_id res chain seq x y z
N MET A 1 -18.78 -25.59 -39.66
CA MET A 1 -17.56 -25.21 -38.90
C MET A 1 -17.04 -23.93 -39.51
N SER A 2 -17.15 -22.80 -38.82
CA SER A 2 -16.79 -21.48 -39.35
C SER A 2 -15.29 -21.25 -39.18
N ILE A 3 -14.59 -20.91 -40.27
CA ILE A 3 -13.17 -20.57 -40.26
C ILE A 3 -13.07 -19.13 -39.73
N ALA A 4 -12.45 -18.95 -38.57
CA ALA A 4 -12.20 -17.64 -37.99
C ALA A 4 -11.44 -16.76 -39.01
N SER A 5 -12.03 -15.62 -39.40
CA SER A 5 -11.40 -14.67 -40.31
C SER A 5 -10.23 -13.98 -39.61
N VAL A 6 -9.31 -13.44 -40.41
CA VAL A 6 -8.05 -12.81 -39.96
C VAL A 6 -8.28 -11.58 -39.06
N ASP A 7 -9.52 -11.09 -38.94
CA ASP A 7 -9.95 -9.92 -38.14
C ASP A 7 -10.19 -10.18 -36.64
N ASP A 8 -9.98 -11.40 -36.14
CA ASP A 8 -10.30 -11.78 -34.74
C ASP A 8 -9.24 -11.39 -33.69
N TRP A 9 -8.25 -10.57 -34.05
CA TRP A 9 -7.14 -10.21 -33.16
C TRP A 9 -7.06 -8.71 -32.93
N GLU A 10 -7.01 -8.30 -31.66
CA GLU A 10 -6.82 -6.90 -31.26
C GLU A 10 -5.44 -6.67 -30.66
N ILE A 11 -4.90 -5.47 -30.82
CA ILE A 11 -3.64 -5.02 -30.23
C ILE A 11 -3.97 -4.26 -28.95
N VAL A 12 -3.39 -4.68 -27.82
CA VAL A 12 -3.60 -4.07 -26.50
C VAL A 12 -2.28 -3.54 -25.99
N ASP A 13 -2.30 -2.32 -25.45
CA ASP A 13 -1.20 -1.71 -24.70
C ASP A 13 -1.55 -1.79 -23.21
N ASP A 14 -0.80 -2.59 -22.46
CA ASP A 14 -0.94 -2.75 -21.01
C ASP A 14 0.42 -2.47 -20.37
N ASP A 15 0.49 -1.42 -19.54
CA ASP A 15 1.71 -0.96 -18.87
C ASP A 15 2.92 -0.71 -19.80
N GLY A 16 2.68 -0.22 -21.03
CA GLY A 16 3.72 0.08 -22.02
C GLY A 16 4.18 -1.13 -22.82
N PHE A 17 3.51 -2.27 -22.69
CA PHE A 17 3.73 -3.45 -23.50
C PHE A 17 2.57 -3.66 -24.48
N ILE A 18 2.89 -3.66 -25.77
CA ILE A 18 1.93 -3.85 -26.86
C ILE A 18 1.90 -5.32 -27.26
N PHE A 19 0.76 -6.00 -27.12
CA PHE A 19 0.58 -7.41 -27.52
C PHE A 19 -0.73 -7.67 -28.27
N LYS A 20 -0.75 -8.75 -29.09
CA LYS A 20 -1.94 -9.22 -29.81
C LYS A 20 -2.70 -10.25 -28.96
N ARG A 21 -3.99 -10.05 -28.74
CA ARG A 21 -4.87 -11.06 -28.10
C ARG A 21 -6.10 -11.33 -28.95
N ARG A 22 -6.69 -12.54 -28.83
CA ARG A 22 -7.97 -12.84 -29.50
C ARG A 22 -9.04 -11.94 -28.90
N LYS A 23 -9.79 -11.27 -29.77
CA LYS A 23 -10.96 -10.48 -29.40
C LYS A 23 -11.96 -11.43 -28.74
N LYS A 24 -12.25 -11.21 -27.45
CA LYS A 24 -13.34 -11.96 -26.78
C LYS A 24 -14.64 -11.55 -27.47
N LEU A 25 -15.42 -12.52 -27.95
CA LEU A 25 -16.76 -12.29 -28.50
C LEU A 25 -17.63 -11.68 -27.40
N GLN A 26 -17.65 -10.35 -27.34
CA GLN A 26 -18.39 -9.57 -26.36
C GLN A 26 -19.85 -9.65 -26.77
N THR A 27 -20.61 -10.51 -26.10
CA THR A 27 -22.06 -10.74 -26.35
C THR A 27 -22.92 -9.67 -25.66
N GLY A 28 -22.47 -8.42 -25.70
CA GLY A 28 -23.16 -7.28 -25.10
C GLY A 28 -23.08 -6.07 -26.03
N PRO A 29 -23.95 -5.05 -25.83
CA PRO A 29 -23.91 -3.82 -26.61
C PRO A 29 -22.49 -3.27 -26.53
N CYS A 30 -21.87 -3.11 -27.69
CA CYS A 30 -20.54 -2.51 -27.84
C CYS A 30 -20.57 -1.18 -27.10
N GLU A 31 -19.79 -1.02 -26.03
CA GLU A 31 -19.47 0.32 -25.55
C GLU A 31 -18.75 1.00 -26.70
N ASP A 32 -19.36 2.07 -27.21
CA ASP A 32 -18.90 2.84 -28.34
C ASP A 32 -17.48 3.36 -28.05
N TYR A 33 -16.48 2.61 -28.50
CA TYR A 33 -15.13 3.12 -28.56
C TYR A 33 -15.14 4.28 -29.56
N PRO A 34 -14.62 5.46 -29.20
CA PRO A 34 -14.64 6.62 -30.07
C PRO A 34 -13.87 6.33 -31.38
N ASP A 35 -14.60 6.34 -32.49
CA ASP A 35 -14.10 5.92 -33.80
C ASP A 35 -13.22 7.03 -34.42
N THR A 36 -13.52 8.28 -34.08
CA THR A 36 -12.78 9.45 -34.58
C THR A 36 -11.66 9.93 -33.65
N ALA A 37 -10.67 10.62 -34.23
CA ALA A 37 -9.56 11.20 -33.47
C ALA A 37 -10.01 12.31 -32.51
N GLU A 38 -11.06 13.06 -32.85
CA GLU A 38 -11.70 14.05 -31.98
C GLU A 38 -12.35 13.39 -30.75
N GLU A 39 -13.14 12.35 -30.94
CA GLU A 39 -13.84 11.67 -29.84
C GLU A 39 -12.84 10.97 -28.89
N ARG A 40 -11.73 10.45 -29.41
CA ARG A 40 -10.63 9.90 -28.57
C ARG A 40 -10.01 10.96 -27.67
N ARG A 41 -9.82 12.18 -28.17
CA ARG A 41 -9.32 13.31 -27.37
C ARG A 41 -10.32 13.71 -26.29
N GLN A 42 -11.59 13.85 -26.64
CA GLN A 42 -12.65 14.18 -25.69
C GLN A 42 -12.81 13.12 -24.60
N TRP A 43 -12.71 11.83 -24.95
CA TRP A 43 -12.75 10.74 -23.99
C TRP A 43 -11.54 10.77 -23.05
N ALA A 44 -10.33 10.98 -23.57
CA ALA A 44 -9.12 11.12 -22.75
C ALA A 44 -9.19 12.31 -21.78
N GLU A 45 -9.69 13.46 -22.24
CA GLU A 45 -9.92 14.64 -21.40
C GLU A 45 -10.97 14.38 -20.32
N SER A 46 -12.06 13.67 -20.64
CA SER A 46 -13.09 13.27 -19.68
C SER A 46 -12.53 12.33 -18.60
N GLN A 47 -11.75 11.32 -19.01
CA GLN A 47 -11.07 10.41 -18.09
C GLN A 47 -10.07 11.14 -17.18
N GLN A 48 -9.33 12.09 -17.74
CA GLN A 48 -8.39 12.91 -16.98
C GLN A 48 -9.11 13.76 -15.93
N ARG A 49 -10.19 14.47 -16.32
CA ARG A 49 -11.03 15.25 -15.40
C ARG A 49 -11.63 14.38 -14.29
N PHE A 50 -12.08 13.17 -14.63
CA PHE A 50 -12.61 12.23 -13.64
C PHE A 50 -11.55 11.79 -12.62
N LYS A 51 -10.33 11.47 -13.08
CA LYS A 51 -9.21 11.13 -12.21
C LYS A 51 -8.81 12.29 -11.29
N GLU A 52 -8.76 13.50 -11.82
CA GLU A 52 -8.46 14.72 -11.05
C GLU A 52 -9.52 15.00 -9.99
N GLU A 53 -10.81 14.91 -10.34
CA GLU A 53 -11.91 15.10 -9.39
C GLU A 53 -11.90 14.02 -8.29
N LEU A 54 -11.62 12.76 -8.65
CA LEU A 54 -11.48 11.69 -7.68
C LEU A 54 -10.29 11.93 -6.72
N ALA A 55 -9.14 12.36 -7.25
CA ALA A 55 -7.98 12.72 -6.44
C ALA A 55 -8.28 13.89 -5.51
N ARG A 56 -9.00 14.91 -6.00
CA ARG A 56 -9.45 16.05 -5.20
C ARG A 56 -10.37 15.61 -4.05
N ARG A 57 -11.36 14.76 -4.32
CA ARG A 57 -12.27 14.21 -3.29
C ARG A 57 -11.51 13.41 -2.24
N LYS A 58 -10.58 12.55 -2.65
CA LYS A 58 -9.72 11.79 -1.72
C LYS A 58 -8.90 12.72 -0.83
N LYS A 59 -8.30 13.76 -1.41
CA LYS A 59 -7.53 14.76 -0.65
C LYS A 59 -8.40 15.49 0.38
N VAL A 60 -9.60 15.93 0.00
CA VAL A 60 -10.54 16.61 0.91
C VAL A 60 -10.94 15.68 2.05
N ALA A 61 -11.37 14.45 1.77
CA ALA A 61 -11.77 13.49 2.80
C ALA A 61 -10.63 13.17 3.78
N MET A 62 -9.39 13.05 3.28
CA MET A 62 -8.21 12.87 4.12
C MET A 62 -7.97 14.07 5.05
N LEU A 63 -8.11 15.30 4.52
CA LEU A 63 -7.92 16.51 5.31
C LEU A 63 -9.03 16.69 6.35
N GLU A 64 -10.28 16.38 6.02
CA GLU A 64 -11.41 16.39 6.96
C GLU A 64 -11.21 15.39 8.10
N SER A 65 -10.76 14.16 7.78
CA SER A 65 -10.43 13.16 8.79
C SER A 65 -9.31 13.65 9.72
N LYS A 66 -8.26 14.28 9.20
CA LYS A 66 -7.19 14.87 10.02
C LYS A 66 -7.70 16.02 10.88
N LYS A 67 -8.55 16.89 10.33
CA LYS A 67 -9.16 18.01 11.06
C LYS A 67 -9.96 17.49 12.26
N LEU A 68 -10.78 16.46 12.06
CA LEU A 68 -11.57 15.84 13.14
C LEU A 68 -10.67 15.30 14.26
N LYS A 69 -9.57 14.63 13.91
CA LYS A 69 -8.60 14.13 14.90
C LYS A 69 -7.98 15.26 15.72
N PHE A 70 -7.54 16.33 15.06
CA PHE A 70 -6.96 17.48 15.77
C PHE A 70 -7.99 18.23 16.62
N MET A 71 -9.26 18.31 16.19
CA MET A 71 -10.31 18.89 17.02
C MET A 71 -10.56 18.07 18.29
N ALA A 72 -10.64 16.74 18.18
CA ALA A 72 -10.77 15.86 19.34
C ALA A 72 -9.59 16.01 20.30
N GLU A 73 -8.36 16.07 19.77
CA GLU A 73 -7.16 16.29 20.57
C GLU A 73 -7.21 17.65 21.30
N ILE A 74 -7.61 18.73 20.62
CA ILE A 74 -7.79 20.06 21.25
C ILE A 74 -8.84 20.00 22.37
N GLU A 75 -9.95 19.30 22.18
CA GLU A 75 -10.97 19.12 23.22
C GLU A 75 -10.42 18.36 24.44
N ASP A 76 -9.59 17.34 24.20
CA ASP A 76 -8.93 16.61 25.29
C ASP A 76 -7.93 17.50 26.04
N TRP A 77 -7.12 18.31 25.33
CA TRP A 77 -6.23 19.30 25.96
C TRP A 77 -7.01 20.33 26.77
N GLN A 78 -8.15 20.81 26.28
CA GLN A 78 -9.02 21.72 27.02
C GLN A 78 -9.63 21.06 28.25
N ARG A 79 -10.04 19.79 28.14
CA ARG A 79 -10.54 19.01 29.28
C ARG A 79 -9.48 18.88 30.35
N LEU A 80 -8.24 18.57 29.97
CA LEU A 80 -7.09 18.48 30.88
C LEU A 80 -6.83 19.81 31.57
N LEU A 81 -6.79 20.92 30.82
CA LEU A 81 -6.63 22.26 31.41
C LEU A 81 -7.74 22.61 32.40
N ASN A 82 -8.99 22.22 32.11
CA ASN A 82 -10.13 22.47 32.99
C ASN A 82 -10.20 21.52 34.19
N THR A 83 -9.63 20.32 34.09
CA THR A 83 -9.56 19.36 35.22
C THR A 83 -8.33 19.59 36.09
N GLU A 84 -7.24 20.12 35.53
CA GLU A 84 -6.06 20.60 36.25
C GLU A 84 -6.20 22.05 36.75
N ALA A 85 -7.35 22.70 36.55
CA ALA A 85 -7.77 23.89 37.30
C ALA A 85 -8.12 23.52 38.76
N ILE A 86 -7.22 22.76 39.40
CA ILE A 86 -7.09 22.64 40.84
C ILE A 86 -6.64 24.01 41.33
N GLU A 87 -7.57 24.75 41.91
CA GLU A 87 -7.39 25.86 42.87
C GLU A 87 -5.95 26.41 43.00
N ILE A 88 -5.49 27.19 42.02
CA ILE A 88 -4.48 28.21 42.32
C ILE A 88 -5.22 29.34 43.03
N ARG A 89 -5.49 29.17 44.32
CA ARG A 89 -5.92 30.29 45.16
C ARG A 89 -4.82 31.35 45.09
N PRO A 90 -5.13 32.63 44.84
CA PRO A 90 -4.16 33.68 45.01
C PRO A 90 -3.76 33.68 46.49
N VAL A 91 -2.51 33.29 46.76
CA VAL A 91 -1.92 33.43 48.08
C VAL A 91 -1.71 34.93 48.28
N ASP A 92 -2.69 35.58 48.91
CA ASP A 92 -2.45 36.84 49.60
C ASP A 92 -1.23 36.64 50.53
N PRO A 93 -0.37 37.66 50.74
CA PRO A 93 0.73 37.57 51.70
C PRO A 93 0.17 37.72 53.12
N VAL A 94 -0.70 36.79 53.51
CA VAL A 94 -1.06 36.58 54.90
C VAL A 94 0.06 35.75 55.47
N ILE A 95 0.66 36.28 56.53
CA ILE A 95 1.49 35.55 57.48
C ILE A 95 0.62 34.39 58.01
N ALA A 96 0.59 33.29 57.27
CA ALA A 96 -0.20 32.11 57.57
C ALA A 96 0.77 31.03 58.01
N LYS A 97 0.60 30.63 59.27
CA LYS A 97 1.23 29.48 59.88
C LYS A 97 1.23 28.31 58.89
N LEU A 98 2.41 27.72 58.72
CA LEU A 98 2.63 26.45 58.06
C LEU A 98 1.49 25.49 58.47
N PRO A 99 0.62 25.06 57.54
CA PRO A 99 -0.23 23.92 57.83
C PRO A 99 0.73 22.75 58.00
N GLU A 100 0.74 22.14 59.17
CA GLU A 100 1.24 20.79 59.35
C GLU A 100 0.31 19.89 58.52
N THR A 101 0.53 19.83 57.20
CA THR A 101 -0.02 18.76 56.38
C THR A 101 0.63 17.50 56.91
N SER A 102 -0.15 16.64 57.56
CA SER A 102 0.42 15.44 58.17
C SER A 102 1.20 14.67 57.10
N ASP A 103 2.40 14.18 57.44
CA ASP A 103 3.24 13.38 56.55
C ASP A 103 2.45 12.21 55.89
N HIS A 104 1.33 11.83 56.50
CA HIS A 104 0.40 10.81 56.03
C HIS A 104 -0.33 11.14 54.71
N GLU A 105 -0.71 12.39 54.47
CA GLU A 105 -1.41 12.80 53.23
C GLU A 105 -0.44 12.89 52.03
N LEU A 106 0.81 13.30 52.30
CA LEU A 106 1.88 13.28 51.29
C LEU A 106 2.27 11.86 50.92
N GLN A 107 2.32 10.95 51.91
CA GLN A 107 2.62 9.55 51.69
C GLN A 107 1.54 8.88 50.81
N GLU A 108 0.26 9.14 51.07
CA GLU A 108 -0.85 8.58 50.29
C GLU A 108 -0.83 9.06 48.83
N ALA A 109 -0.57 10.35 48.58
CA ALA A 109 -0.44 10.88 47.22
C ALA A 109 0.76 10.30 46.45
N VAL A 110 1.87 10.03 47.14
CA VAL A 110 3.05 9.37 46.56
C VAL A 110 2.73 7.90 46.24
N ASP A 111 2.06 7.20 47.15
CA ASP A 111 1.68 5.79 46.96
C ASP A 111 0.70 5.64 45.78
N ASP A 112 -0.30 6.52 45.65
CA ASP A 112 -1.21 6.56 44.50
C ASP A 112 -0.48 6.84 43.17
N SER A 113 0.50 7.74 43.19
CA SER A 113 1.34 8.04 42.03
C SER A 113 2.19 6.83 41.61
N ILE A 114 2.76 6.11 42.57
CA ILE A 114 3.52 4.88 42.34
C ILE A 114 2.62 3.81 41.71
N VAL A 115 1.42 3.59 42.25
CA VAL A 115 0.46 2.62 41.70
C VAL A 115 0.08 2.99 40.26
N LYS A 116 -0.19 4.27 39.99
CA LYS A 116 -0.51 4.75 38.65
C LYS A 116 0.64 4.51 37.66
N LEU A 117 1.88 4.77 38.07
CA LEU A 117 3.07 4.51 37.26
C LEU A 117 3.27 3.02 37.00
N GLN A 118 3.02 2.15 37.99
CA GLN A 118 3.09 0.69 37.81
C GLN A 118 2.10 0.21 36.76
N VAL A 119 0.83 0.62 36.85
CA VAL A 119 -0.19 0.27 35.85
C VAL A 119 0.18 0.76 34.45
N GLN A 120 0.77 1.96 34.35
CA GLN A 120 1.28 2.47 33.08
C GLN A 120 2.40 1.58 32.52
N VAL A 121 3.38 1.20 33.35
CA VAL A 121 4.48 0.32 32.94
C VAL A 121 3.95 -1.00 32.42
N GLU A 122 3.05 -1.66 33.15
CA GLU A 122 2.43 -2.93 32.73
C GLU A 122 1.71 -2.79 31.37
N THR A 123 0.96 -1.70 31.20
CA THR A 123 0.26 -1.41 29.94
C THR A 123 1.24 -1.23 28.77
N TYR A 124 2.36 -0.53 28.99
CA TYR A 124 3.39 -0.33 27.97
C TYR A 124 4.15 -1.61 27.66
N GLU A 125 4.39 -2.48 28.65
CA GLU A 125 4.99 -3.79 28.45
C GLU A 125 4.11 -4.68 27.57
N GLU A 126 2.80 -4.72 27.83
CA GLU A 126 1.85 -5.43 26.96
C GLU A 126 1.85 -4.91 25.53
N LEU A 127 1.82 -3.59 25.36
CA LEU A 127 1.88 -2.96 24.04
C LEU A 127 3.18 -3.31 23.31
N ASN A 128 4.31 -3.27 24.03
CA ASN A 128 5.61 -3.62 23.48
C ASN A 128 5.65 -5.09 23.03
N GLU A 129 5.09 -6.01 23.81
CA GLU A 129 4.97 -7.42 23.43
C GLU A 129 4.09 -7.62 22.18
N ARG A 130 2.99 -6.86 22.05
CA ARG A 130 2.16 -6.89 20.84
C ARG A 130 2.95 -6.37 19.62
N LEU A 131 3.73 -5.32 19.78
CA LEU A 131 4.58 -4.77 18.70
C LEU A 131 5.68 -5.73 18.29
N LYS A 132 6.34 -6.41 19.24
CA LYS A 132 7.32 -7.47 18.95
C LYS A 132 6.72 -8.59 18.10
N LYS A 133 5.55 -9.12 18.50
CA LYS A 133 4.83 -10.16 17.73
C LYS A 133 4.47 -9.70 16.32
N LEU A 134 4.04 -8.45 16.16
CA LEU A 134 3.72 -7.89 14.85
C LEU A 134 4.96 -7.77 13.96
N ARG A 135 6.08 -7.32 14.54
CA ARG A 135 7.37 -7.24 13.86
C ARG A 135 7.85 -8.62 13.42
N GLU A 136 7.83 -9.62 14.29
CA GLU A 136 8.19 -11.00 13.96
C GLU A 136 7.35 -11.57 12.81
N LYS A 137 6.04 -11.32 12.84
CA LYS A 137 5.13 -11.70 11.74
C LYS A 137 5.52 -11.01 10.43
N GLY A 138 5.85 -9.71 10.48
CA GLY A 138 6.33 -8.94 9.33
C GLY A 138 7.63 -9.51 8.75
N GLU A 139 8.62 -9.78 9.62
CA GLU A 139 9.90 -10.37 9.23
C GLU A 139 9.72 -11.77 8.61
N HIS A 140 8.81 -12.58 9.15
CA HIS A 140 8.46 -13.88 8.59
C HIS A 140 7.86 -13.77 7.18
N MET A 141 6.91 -12.85 6.97
CA MET A 141 6.32 -12.60 5.65
C MET A 141 7.35 -12.13 4.64
N CYS A 142 8.23 -11.19 5.01
CA CYS A 142 9.31 -10.73 4.16
C CYS A 142 10.26 -11.88 3.79
N SER A 143 10.65 -12.71 4.76
CA SER A 143 11.48 -13.89 4.53
C SER A 143 10.84 -14.90 3.56
N MET A 144 9.53 -15.15 3.68
CA MET A 144 8.79 -15.98 2.72
C MET A 144 8.77 -15.41 1.31
N LEU A 145 8.52 -14.10 1.18
CA LEU A 145 8.51 -13.42 -0.12
C LEU A 145 9.89 -13.46 -0.77
N GLU A 146 10.95 -13.19 -0.01
CA GLU A 146 12.32 -13.29 -0.51
C GLU A 146 12.65 -14.69 -1.02
N LYS A 147 12.30 -15.74 -0.27
CA LYS A 147 12.51 -17.13 -0.70
C LYS A 147 11.75 -17.45 -1.99
N THR A 148 10.52 -16.96 -2.11
CA THR A 148 9.70 -17.14 -3.30
C THR A 148 10.32 -16.46 -4.52
N ILE A 149 10.75 -15.20 -4.36
CA ILE A 149 11.41 -14.44 -5.42
C ILE A 149 12.71 -15.13 -5.83
N LYS A 150 13.59 -15.47 -4.87
CA LYS A 150 14.86 -16.18 -5.12
C LYS A 150 14.63 -17.48 -5.90
N THR A 151 13.62 -18.25 -5.54
CA THR A 151 13.28 -19.52 -6.22
C THR A 151 12.80 -19.28 -7.65
N LYS A 152 11.88 -18.32 -7.86
CA LYS A 152 11.36 -17.99 -9.20
C LYS A 152 12.45 -17.42 -10.11
N THR A 153 13.24 -16.47 -9.61
CA THR A 153 14.34 -15.86 -10.37
C THR A 153 15.39 -16.91 -10.72
N LYS A 154 15.74 -17.82 -9.80
CA LYS A 154 16.66 -18.91 -10.10
C LYS A 154 16.12 -19.82 -11.22
N GLY A 155 14.85 -20.22 -11.15
CA GLY A 155 14.22 -21.03 -12.20
C GLY A 155 14.24 -20.36 -13.57
N LEU A 156 13.94 -19.05 -13.63
CA LEU A 156 14.03 -18.27 -14.87
C LEU A 156 15.46 -18.19 -15.42
N ILE A 157 16.46 -18.01 -14.55
CA ILE A 157 17.87 -18.00 -14.96
C ILE A 157 18.27 -19.36 -15.53
N ASP A 158 17.86 -20.46 -14.90
CA ASP A 158 18.15 -21.82 -15.35
C ASP A 158 17.50 -22.09 -16.73
N GLU A 159 16.25 -21.65 -16.93
CA GLU A 159 15.55 -21.75 -18.23
C GLU A 159 16.24 -20.92 -19.33
N VAL A 160 16.61 -19.67 -19.05
CA VAL A 160 17.32 -18.80 -20.00
C VAL A 160 18.68 -19.40 -20.35
N THR A 161 19.40 -19.94 -19.37
CA THR A 161 20.72 -20.58 -19.58
C THR A 161 20.57 -21.83 -20.45
N LEU A 162 19.53 -22.63 -20.25
CA LEU A 162 19.24 -23.81 -21.06
C LEU A 162 18.89 -23.44 -22.51
N LEU A 163 18.15 -22.36 -22.71
CA LEU A 163 17.84 -21.83 -24.05
C LEU A 163 19.08 -21.27 -24.75
N GLN A 164 19.97 -20.56 -24.03
CA GLN A 164 21.23 -20.05 -24.58
C GLN A 164 22.17 -21.16 -25.03
N ASN A 165 22.20 -22.28 -24.30
CA ASN A 165 22.99 -23.46 -24.63
C ASN A 165 22.31 -24.39 -25.64
N SER A 166 21.13 -24.03 -26.16
CA SER A 166 20.42 -24.84 -27.15
C SER A 166 21.11 -24.78 -28.52
N PRO A 167 21.34 -25.93 -29.20
CA PRO A 167 21.93 -25.98 -30.54
C PRO A 167 21.18 -25.11 -31.57
N ARG A 168 19.88 -24.90 -31.39
CA ARG A 168 19.05 -24.06 -32.27
C ARG A 168 19.48 -22.59 -32.23
N PHE A 169 19.98 -22.11 -31.09
CA PHE A 169 20.47 -20.74 -30.94
C PHE A 169 21.83 -20.55 -31.63
N LEU A 170 22.69 -21.58 -31.60
CA LEU A 170 23.98 -21.60 -32.29
C LEU A 170 23.84 -21.65 -33.82
N ILE A 171 22.85 -22.38 -34.35
CA ILE A 171 22.61 -22.47 -35.80
C ILE A 171 22.06 -21.14 -36.36
N GLY A 172 21.21 -20.44 -35.60
CA GLY A 172 20.66 -19.13 -36.00
C GLY A 172 21.75 -18.08 -36.27
N GLY A 173 22.82 -18.06 -35.46
CA GLY A 173 23.94 -17.14 -35.63
C GLY A 173 24.84 -17.43 -36.84
N LEU A 174 24.85 -18.67 -37.34
CA LEU A 174 25.59 -19.05 -38.55
C LEU A 174 24.82 -18.74 -39.85
N THR A 175 23.49 -18.62 -39.77
CA THR A 175 22.63 -18.37 -40.94
C THR A 175 22.28 -16.89 -41.17
N SER A 176 22.67 -15.98 -40.27
CA SER A 176 22.26 -14.56 -40.33
C SER A 176 23.19 -13.64 -41.15
N SER A 177 23.90 -14.13 -42.16
CA SER A 177 24.70 -13.27 -43.07
C SER A 177 23.87 -12.61 -44.20
N LEU A 178 22.54 -12.59 -44.10
CA LEU A 178 21.68 -11.85 -45.03
C LEU A 178 21.00 -10.67 -44.29
N PRO A 179 21.12 -9.44 -44.80
CA PRO A 179 20.51 -8.28 -44.19
C PRO A 179 19.00 -8.29 -44.50
N ALA A 180 18.18 -8.55 -43.49
CA ALA A 180 16.73 -8.37 -43.57
C ALA A 180 16.19 -7.84 -42.23
N PRO A 181 15.06 -7.10 -42.25
CA PRO A 181 14.83 -5.98 -41.36
C PRO A 181 14.34 -6.39 -39.97
N LEU A 182 14.75 -5.56 -39.01
CA LEU A 182 14.39 -5.48 -37.59
C LEU A 182 13.01 -6.08 -37.22
N GLY A 183 13.01 -7.35 -36.83
CA GLY A 183 11.88 -8.03 -36.17
C GLY A 183 12.33 -8.54 -34.81
N ILE A 184 12.29 -7.68 -33.80
CA ILE A 184 12.67 -8.01 -32.41
C ILE A 184 11.67 -9.05 -31.88
N LYS A 185 12.13 -10.29 -31.69
CA LYS A 185 11.36 -11.34 -31.01
C LYS A 185 11.49 -11.14 -29.50
N ALA A 186 10.47 -10.54 -28.88
CA ALA A 186 10.36 -10.41 -27.44
C ALA A 186 10.00 -11.77 -26.80
N LEU A 187 10.81 -12.21 -25.85
CA LEU A 187 10.54 -13.35 -24.98
C LEU A 187 9.40 -12.97 -24.01
N ALA A 188 8.27 -13.66 -24.12
CA ALA A 188 7.15 -13.53 -23.20
C ALA A 188 7.53 -14.17 -21.85
N VAL A 189 7.71 -13.35 -20.81
CA VAL A 189 7.84 -13.81 -19.42
C VAL A 189 6.47 -13.71 -18.77
N SER A 190 5.91 -14.86 -18.39
CA SER A 190 4.55 -15.03 -17.87
C SER A 190 4.39 -14.44 -16.46
N THR A 191 3.44 -13.53 -16.28
CA THR A 191 3.07 -12.88 -15.02
C THR A 191 2.13 -13.77 -14.17
N GLU A 192 2.69 -14.77 -13.50
CA GLU A 192 1.98 -15.64 -12.54
C GLU A 192 2.20 -15.20 -11.07
N VAL A 193 2.30 -13.89 -10.80
CA VAL A 193 2.54 -13.36 -9.44
C VAL A 193 1.27 -12.75 -8.81
N GLY A 194 0.30 -12.30 -9.62
CA GLY A 194 -0.92 -11.66 -9.11
C GLY A 194 -1.96 -12.59 -8.48
N ARG A 195 -1.95 -13.90 -8.78
CA ARG A 195 -2.99 -14.84 -8.30
C ARG A 195 -2.79 -15.39 -6.89
N LEU A 196 -1.58 -15.36 -6.34
CA LEU A 196 -1.29 -15.95 -5.03
C LEU A 196 -1.64 -15.05 -3.83
N LEU A 197 -1.98 -13.78 -4.05
CA LEU A 197 -2.40 -12.86 -2.99
C LEU A 197 -3.91 -12.79 -2.76
N ALA A 198 -4.72 -13.49 -3.57
CA ALA A 198 -6.19 -13.43 -3.50
C ALA A 198 -6.85 -14.62 -2.79
N GLN A 199 -6.08 -15.56 -2.22
CA GLN A 199 -6.61 -16.78 -1.58
C GLN A 199 -6.12 -16.97 -0.13
N SER A 200 -6.10 -15.90 0.67
CA SER A 200 -6.04 -16.05 2.13
C SER A 200 -7.44 -15.84 2.70
N PRO A 201 -8.10 -16.86 3.27
CA PRO A 201 -9.33 -16.66 4.02
C PRO A 201 -8.99 -15.87 5.30
N VAL A 202 -9.86 -14.91 5.61
CA VAL A 202 -9.93 -14.19 6.88
C VAL A 202 -10.59 -15.10 7.92
#